data_AF-A0A8C8T636-F1
#
_entry.id   AF-A0A8C8T636-F1
#
_cell.length_a   1.000
_cell.length_b   1.000
_cell.length_c   1.000
_cell.angle_alpha   90.00
_cell.angle_beta   90.00
_cell.angle_gamma   90.00
#
_symmetry.space_group_name_H-M   'P 1'
#
loop_
_entity.id
_entity.type
_entity.pdbx_description
1 polymer ?
#
loop_
_entity_poly.entity_id
_entity_poly.type
_entity_poly.pdbx_seq_one_letter_code
_entity_poly.pdbx_strand_id
1 'polypeptide(L)'
;MTGYTPDEKLRLQQLRELRRRWLKDQELSPREPVLPPRKPWPLEGFWNNFLRDGAPWKNVKTPYAIVDSKPRIFPGDVILETGEVIPPMKDFPDQHH
;
A
#
# COMPACT_ATOMS: atom_id res chain seq x y z
N MET A 1 62.60 19.04 -3.47
CA MET A 1 61.22 18.90 -2.96
C MET A 1 61.28 19.05 -1.45
N THR A 2 61.17 20.28 -0.95
CA THR A 2 61.20 20.56 0.49
C THR A 2 59.86 20.12 1.08
N GLY A 3 59.90 19.04 1.88
CA GLY A 3 58.72 18.57 2.61
C GLY A 3 58.38 19.47 3.79
N TYR A 4 57.21 19.22 4.39
CA TYR A 4 56.68 19.98 5.53
C TYR A 4 57.67 20.16 6.68
N THR A 5 57.71 21.38 7.23
CA THR A 5 58.48 21.70 8.43
C THR A 5 57.89 20.99 9.67
N PRO A 6 58.64 20.82 10.77
CA PRO A 6 58.15 20.16 11.98
C PRO A 6 56.87 20.80 12.55
N ASP A 7 56.79 22.13 12.55
CA ASP A 7 55.61 22.87 13.03
C ASP A 7 54.41 22.70 12.10
N GLU A 8 54.63 22.67 10.78
CA GLU A 8 53.56 22.38 9.83
C GLU A 8 52.99 20.97 10.02
N LYS A 9 53.85 19.99 10.31
CA LYS A 9 53.40 18.62 10.62
C LYS A 9 52.59 18.57 11.90
N LEU A 10 53.02 19.27 12.96
CA LEU A 10 52.30 19.35 14.22
C LEU A 10 50.92 20.01 14.03
N ARG A 11 50.88 21.12 13.29
CA ARG A 11 49.64 21.83 12.96
C ARG A 11 48.68 20.96 12.14
N LEU A 12 49.19 20.23 11.14
CA LEU A 12 48.38 19.31 10.33
C LEU A 12 47.85 18.14 11.14
N GLN A 13 48.62 17.64 12.11
CA GLN A 13 48.18 16.60 13.03
C GLN A 13 47.03 17.10 13.93
N GLN A 14 47.18 18.28 14.52
CA GLN A 14 46.14 18.92 15.33
C GLN A 14 44.85 19.14 14.53
N LEU A 15 44.97 19.65 13.30
CA LEU A 15 43.82 19.84 12.41
C LEU A 15 43.16 18.50 12.02
N ARG A 16 43.95 17.43 11.81
CA ARG A 16 43.42 16.10 11.54
C ARG A 16 42.63 15.53 12.71
N GLU A 17 43.11 15.71 13.94
CA GLU A 17 42.40 15.27 15.15
C GLU A 17 41.06 15.99 15.32
N LEU A 18 41.07 17.33 15.18
CA LEU A 18 39.84 18.12 15.23
C LEU A 18 38.87 17.71 14.12
N ARG A 19 39.37 17.49 12.90
CA ARG A 19 38.56 17.07 11.75
C ARG A 19 37.92 15.70 11.96
N ARG A 20 38.65 14.73 12.51
CA ARG A 20 38.11 13.39 12.81
C ARG A 20 37.01 13.46 13.85
N ARG A 21 37.19 14.27 14.89
CA ARG A 21 36.21 14.43 15.97
C ARG A 21 34.95 15.12 15.47
N TRP A 22 35.11 16.17 14.67
CA TRP A 22 34.00 16.85 14.00
C TRP A 22 33.22 15.92 13.07
N LEU A 23 33.90 15.11 12.25
CA LEU A 23 33.24 14.16 11.35
C LEU A 23 32.47 13.08 12.12
N LYS A 24 32.99 12.64 13.27
CA LYS A 24 32.29 11.70 14.15
C LYS A 24 31.04 12.32 14.77
N ASP A 25 31.08 13.61 15.13
CA ASP A 25 29.91 14.32 15.65
C ASP A 25 28.86 14.61 14.57
N GLN A 26 29.20 14.50 13.28
CA GLN A 26 28.26 14.55 12.16
C GLN A 26 27.57 13.21 11.87
N GLU A 27 28.02 12.10 12.48
CA GLU A 27 27.28 10.84 12.43
C GLU A 27 26.02 11.00 13.28
N LEU A 28 24.92 11.38 12.62
CA LEU A 28 23.61 11.52 13.25
C LEU A 28 23.23 10.19 13.90
N SER A 29 22.81 10.24 15.16
CA SER A 29 22.13 9.12 15.80
C SER A 29 20.87 8.77 14.98
N PRO A 30 20.42 7.50 14.92
CA PRO A 30 19.18 7.11 14.23
C PRO A 30 17.92 7.85 14.72
N ARG A 31 18.04 8.60 15.82
CA ARG A 31 17.03 9.51 16.33
C ARG A 31 16.95 10.75 15.45
N GLU A 32 16.26 10.60 14.33
CA GLU A 32 15.63 11.71 13.66
C GLU A 32 14.69 12.42 14.66
N PRO A 33 14.67 13.76 14.73
CA PRO A 33 13.55 14.48 15.30
C PRO A 33 12.37 14.33 14.35
N VAL A 34 11.72 13.16 14.38
CA VAL A 34 10.51 12.92 13.61
C VAL A 34 9.42 13.76 14.24
N LEU A 35 8.82 14.64 13.45
CA LEU A 35 7.57 15.29 13.85
C LEU A 35 6.59 14.20 14.30
N PRO A 36 5.79 14.44 15.35
CA PRO A 36 4.85 13.42 15.80
C PRO A 36 4.01 12.96 14.60
N PRO A 37 3.86 11.64 14.40
CA PRO A 37 3.12 11.13 13.25
C PRO A 37 1.72 11.74 13.27
N ARG A 38 1.26 12.21 12.10
CA ARG A 38 -0.10 12.75 11.97
C ARG A 38 -1.07 11.66 12.42
N LYS A 39 -1.96 11.99 13.36
CA LYS A 39 -2.94 11.05 13.88
C LYS A 39 -3.90 10.68 12.75
N PRO A 40 -4.04 9.39 12.39
CA PRO A 40 -5.08 8.98 11.45
C PRO A 40 -6.45 9.28 12.05
N TRP A 41 -7.46 9.46 11.19
CA TRP A 41 -8.84 9.61 11.65
C TRP A 41 -9.25 8.38 12.48
N PRO A 42 -10.11 8.50 13.51
CA PRO A 42 -10.49 7.37 14.35
C PRO A 42 -10.96 6.13 13.58
N LEU A 43 -11.69 6.32 12.48
CA LEU A 43 -12.15 5.24 11.60
C LEU A 43 -11.00 4.56 10.85
N GLU A 44 -10.04 5.34 10.36
CA GLU A 44 -8.87 4.83 9.65
C GLU A 44 -7.92 4.11 10.61
N GLY A 45 -7.70 4.67 11.81
CA GLY A 45 -6.96 4.01 12.88
C GLY A 45 -7.62 2.69 13.32
N PHE A 46 -8.95 2.65 13.36
CA PHE A 46 -9.69 1.42 13.61
C PHE A 46 -9.42 0.36 12.54
N TRP A 47 -9.61 0.67 11.25
CA TRP A 47 -9.39 -0.30 10.17
C TRP A 47 -7.93 -0.78 10.09
N ASN A 48 -6.97 0.13 10.30
CA ASN A 48 -5.55 -0.21 10.34
C ASN A 48 -5.22 -1.20 11.47
N ASN A 49 -5.80 -1.01 12.65
CA ASN A 49 -5.62 -1.95 13.76
C ASN A 49 -6.40 -3.26 13.53
N PHE A 50 -7.62 -3.16 13.01
CA PHE A 50 -8.47 -4.32 12.75
C PHE A 50 -7.83 -5.28 11.74
N LEU A 51 -7.25 -4.77 10.65
CA LEU A 51 -6.62 -5.58 9.60
C LEU A 51 -5.18 -6.01 9.91
N ARG A 52 -4.57 -5.50 10.99
CA ARG A 52 -3.15 -5.70 11.33
C ARG A 52 -2.72 -7.16 11.43
N ASP A 53 -3.57 -8.01 11.99
CA ASP A 53 -3.24 -9.42 12.24
C ASP A 53 -3.37 -10.29 10.98
N GLY A 54 -3.88 -9.73 9.87
CA GLY A 54 -4.03 -10.45 8.61
C GLY A 54 -4.95 -11.68 8.67
N ALA A 55 -5.82 -11.76 9.69
CA ALA A 55 -6.65 -12.94 9.93
C ALA A 55 -7.45 -13.31 8.66
N PRO A 56 -7.48 -14.59 8.24
CA PRO A 56 -8.03 -14.98 6.95
C PRO A 56 -9.49 -14.55 6.73
N TRP A 57 -10.31 -14.55 7.77
CA TRP A 57 -11.71 -14.13 7.71
C TRP A 57 -11.90 -12.61 7.55
N LYS A 58 -10.88 -11.80 7.88
CA LYS A 58 -10.87 -10.35 7.64
C LYS A 58 -10.55 -10.01 6.18
N ASN A 59 -10.05 -10.99 5.41
CA ASN A 59 -9.72 -10.86 4.00
C ASN A 59 -10.72 -11.64 3.14
N VAL A 60 -11.50 -10.95 2.31
CA VAL A 60 -12.51 -11.53 1.38
C VAL A 60 -11.92 -12.33 0.21
N LYS A 61 -10.66 -12.76 0.29
CA LYS A 61 -10.00 -13.57 -0.75
C LYS A 61 -10.32 -15.06 -0.66
N THR A 62 -11.11 -15.50 0.32
CA THR A 62 -11.52 -16.90 0.42
C THR A 62 -12.61 -17.22 -0.64
N PRO A 63 -12.55 -18.39 -1.28
CA PRO A 63 -13.58 -18.79 -2.24
C PRO A 63 -14.93 -18.81 -1.52
N TYR A 64 -15.98 -18.30 -2.18
CA TYR A 64 -17.33 -18.16 -1.63
C TYR A 64 -17.46 -17.20 -0.42
N ALA A 65 -16.48 -16.34 -0.15
CA ALA A 65 -16.63 -15.29 0.87
C ALA A 65 -17.78 -14.32 0.55
N ILE A 66 -17.95 -14.03 -0.74
CA ILE A 66 -19.02 -13.22 -1.30
C ILE A 66 -19.66 -14.09 -2.38
N VAL A 67 -20.96 -14.34 -2.26
CA VAL A 67 -21.75 -15.08 -3.25
C VAL A 67 -22.96 -14.22 -3.58
N ASP A 68 -23.06 -13.84 -4.85
CA ASP A 68 -24.22 -13.14 -5.38
C ASP A 68 -25.23 -14.14 -5.97
N SER A 69 -26.50 -13.79 -5.94
CA SER A 69 -27.53 -14.54 -6.64
C SER A 69 -27.36 -14.35 -8.14
N LYS A 70 -27.57 -15.42 -8.91
CA LYS A 70 -27.59 -15.31 -10.38
C LYS A 70 -28.66 -14.31 -10.81
N PRO A 71 -28.36 -13.41 -11.76
CA PRO A 71 -29.35 -12.45 -12.24
C PRO A 71 -30.54 -13.16 -12.89
N ARG A 72 -31.72 -12.54 -12.81
CA ARG A 72 -32.89 -13.01 -13.56
C ARG A 72 -32.66 -12.76 -15.05
N ILE A 73 -32.98 -13.75 -15.87
CA ILE A 73 -32.82 -13.72 -17.31
C ILE A 73 -34.20 -13.89 -17.95
N PHE A 74 -34.52 -13.05 -18.93
CA PHE A 74 -35.78 -13.03 -19.65
C PHE A 74 -35.59 -13.34 -21.14
N PRO A 75 -36.65 -13.78 -21.84
CA PRO A 75 -36.64 -13.94 -23.28
C PRO A 75 -36.22 -12.64 -23.99
N GLY A 76 -35.25 -12.74 -24.91
CA GLY A 76 -34.65 -11.60 -25.60
C GLY A 76 -33.40 -11.00 -24.94
N ASP A 77 -33.06 -11.37 -23.70
CA ASP A 77 -31.82 -10.94 -23.05
C ASP A 77 -30.59 -11.52 -23.78
N VAL A 78 -29.46 -10.82 -23.71
CA VAL A 78 -28.18 -11.26 -24.29
C VAL A 78 -27.20 -11.58 -23.17
N ILE A 79 -26.65 -12.79 -23.18
CA ILE A 79 -25.59 -13.19 -22.25
C ILE A 79 -24.28 -12.57 -22.75
N LEU A 80 -23.72 -11.60 -22.01
CA LEU A 80 -22.50 -10.89 -22.43
C LEU A 80 -21.27 -11.81 -22.58
N GLU A 81 -21.21 -12.89 -21.81
CA GLU A 81 -20.08 -13.83 -21.79
C GLU A 81 -20.07 -14.75 -23.01
N THR A 82 -21.26 -15.15 -23.52
CA THR A 82 -21.40 -16.11 -24.62
C THR A 82 -21.89 -15.47 -25.93
N GLY A 83 -22.50 -14.28 -25.85
CA GLY A 83 -23.18 -13.62 -26.97
C GLY A 83 -24.52 -14.26 -27.36
N GLU A 84 -25.01 -15.24 -26.59
CA GLU A 84 -26.28 -15.93 -26.88
C GLU A 84 -27.48 -15.08 -26.50
N VAL A 85 -28.48 -15.03 -27.39
CA VAL A 85 -29.77 -14.37 -27.16
C VAL A 85 -30.77 -15.39 -26.62
N ILE A 86 -31.46 -15.08 -25.53
CA ILE A 86 -32.43 -15.98 -24.92
C ILE A 86 -33.66 -16.14 -25.83
N PRO A 87 -34.06 -17.37 -26.18
CA PRO A 87 -35.20 -17.60 -27.05
C PRO A 87 -36.50 -16.95 -26.53
N PRO A 88 -37.36 -16.43 -27.43
CA PRO A 88 -38.68 -15.93 -27.06
C PRO A 88 -39.54 -17.05 -26.46
N MET A 89 -40.50 -16.68 -25.59
CA MET A 89 -41.51 -17.63 -25.14
C MET A 89 -42.38 -18.08 -26.33
N LYS A 90 -42.94 -19.28 -26.24
CA LYS A 90 -43.92 -19.76 -27.22
C LYS A 90 -45.14 -18.84 -27.22
N ASP A 91 -45.66 -18.55 -28.41
CA ASP A 91 -46.89 -17.77 -28.55
C ASP A 91 -48.04 -18.45 -27.81
N PHE A 92 -48.70 -17.70 -26.93
CA PHE A 92 -49.93 -18.15 -26.30
C PHE A 92 -51.11 -17.75 -27.20
N PRO A 93 -52.08 -18.64 -27.43
CA PRO A 93 -53.29 -18.27 -28.15
C PRO A 93 -54.01 -17.18 -27.36
N ASP A 94 -54.06 -15.97 -27.92
CA ASP A 94 -54.72 -14.83 -27.31
C ASP A 94 -56.23 -15.11 -27.21
N GLN A 95 -56.79 -15.05 -26.01
CA GLN A 95 -58.22 -15.26 -25.75
C GLN A 95 -58.98 -13.96 -25.54
N HIS A 96 -58.34 -12.80 -25.72
CA HIS A 96 -58.98 -11.50 -25.60
C HIS A 96 -59.53 -11.02 -26.96
N HIS A 97 -60.81 -11.31 -27.19
CA HIS A 97 -61.65 -10.57 -28.15
C HIS A 97 -62.34 -9.39 -27.45
#